data_AF-A0A933AXJ0-F1
#
_entry.id   AF-A0A933AXJ0-F1
#
_cell.length_a   1.000
_cell.length_b   1.000
_cell.length_c   1.000
_cell.angle_alpha   90.00
_cell.angle_beta   90.00
_cell.angle_gamma   90.00
#
_symmetry.space_group_name_H-M   'P 1'
#
loop_
_entity.id
_entity.type
_entity.pdbx_description
1 polymer ?
#
loop_
_entity_poly.entity_id
_entity_poly.type
_entity_poly.pdbx_seq_one_letter_code
_entity_poly.pdbx_strand_id
1 'polypeptide(L)'
;MSAHSVIQAACREASVVRNRQPRDTREVEERTRQILEAAARVFARKGFHKATTREIAAEASVAEGTIYNYYTSKRDLLLAMISRTAIEPLAKILTQADTLDNRAFFAAILRDRLEVFDRNRGIAHVMLHELLVDDDLRQRYFSDVIAPVVVQLQAVVQKRMVAGQFRPFNPRVVFPAFVGATMLAAIANTPEIAPVPFPGMPQPTREQLIAELVELFLHGIEGTPPGEKDNGGGRL
;
A
#
# COMPACT_ATOMS: atom_id res chain seq x y z
N MET A 1 -16.93 -6.22 -10.61
CA MET A 1 -17.24 -5.47 -9.37
C MET A 1 -16.35 -4.23 -9.35
N SER A 2 -16.92 -3.02 -9.24
CA SER A 2 -16.15 -1.78 -9.35
C SER A 2 -15.34 -1.51 -8.07
N ALA A 3 -14.21 -0.79 -8.16
CA ALA A 3 -13.35 -0.43 -7.03
C ALA A 3 -14.11 0.29 -5.88
N HIS A 4 -15.21 0.97 -6.22
CA HIS A 4 -16.09 1.62 -5.25
C HIS A 4 -16.85 0.63 -4.34
N SER A 5 -17.17 -0.57 -4.85
CA SER A 5 -17.94 -1.59 -4.11
C SER A 5 -17.14 -2.33 -3.05
N VAL A 6 -15.82 -2.46 -3.24
CA VAL A 6 -14.93 -3.16 -2.29
C VAL A 6 -14.55 -2.24 -1.11
N ILE A 7 -14.31 -0.96 -1.38
CA ILE A 7 -14.07 0.06 -0.33
C ILE A 7 -15.34 0.29 0.50
N GLN A 8 -16.52 0.32 -0.14
CA GLN A 8 -17.78 0.39 0.60
C GLN A 8 -18.04 -0.87 1.45
N ALA A 9 -17.61 -2.05 1.04
CA ALA A 9 -17.80 -3.28 1.82
C ALA A 9 -17.01 -3.25 3.14
N ALA A 10 -15.74 -2.79 3.11
CA ALA A 10 -14.94 -2.59 4.31
C ALA A 10 -15.50 -1.49 5.24
N CYS A 11 -16.18 -0.47 4.68
CA CYS A 11 -16.87 0.55 5.48
C CYS A 11 -18.25 0.10 6.00
N ARG A 12 -18.89 -0.92 5.41
CA ARG A 12 -20.25 -1.36 5.77
C ARG A 12 -20.28 -2.24 7.02
N GLU A 13 -19.23 -3.02 7.29
CA GLU A 13 -19.19 -3.89 8.47
C GLU A 13 -19.02 -3.12 9.80
N ALA A 14 -18.64 -1.84 9.74
CA ALA A 14 -18.58 -0.95 10.90
C ALA A 14 -19.94 -0.30 11.29
N SER A 15 -21.04 -0.61 10.59
CA SER A 15 -22.30 0.13 10.74
C SER A 15 -23.43 -0.69 11.39
N VAL A 16 -23.34 -0.88 12.71
CA VAL A 16 -24.54 -0.99 13.57
C VAL A 16 -24.70 0.33 14.30
N VAL A 17 -25.11 1.38 13.57
CA VAL A 17 -25.38 2.70 14.14
C VAL A 17 -26.88 2.87 14.38
N ARG A 18 -27.22 2.99 15.67
CA ARG A 18 -28.53 3.44 16.14
C ARG A 18 -28.82 4.87 15.69
N ASN A 19 -29.88 5.01 14.90
CA ASN A 19 -30.78 6.16 14.73
C ASN A 19 -30.22 7.58 15.05
N ARG A 20 -29.47 8.18 14.11
CA ARG A 20 -29.37 9.64 13.92
C ARG A 20 -29.32 9.92 12.41
N GLN A 21 -30.00 10.99 11.97
CA GLN A 21 -30.15 11.42 10.57
C GLN A 21 -28.82 11.41 9.78
N PRO A 22 -28.85 11.17 8.46
CA PRO A 22 -27.65 11.14 7.63
C PRO A 22 -27.03 12.54 7.62
N ARG A 23 -25.97 12.73 8.42
CA ARG A 23 -25.07 13.89 8.32
C ARG A 23 -24.62 14.00 6.86
N ASP A 24 -24.56 15.23 6.35
CA ASP A 24 -24.03 15.55 5.02
C ASP A 24 -22.74 14.74 4.79
N THR A 25 -22.75 13.87 3.78
CA THR A 25 -21.64 12.95 3.47
C THR A 25 -20.31 13.69 3.36
N ARG A 26 -20.33 14.96 2.94
CA ARG A 26 -19.16 15.84 2.86
C ARG A 26 -18.59 16.21 4.23
N GLU A 27 -19.44 16.51 5.20
CA GLU A 27 -19.01 16.83 6.56
C GLU A 27 -18.38 15.58 7.23
N VAL A 28 -18.97 14.41 7.00
CA VAL A 28 -18.42 13.13 7.48
C VAL A 28 -17.04 12.89 6.87
N GLU A 29 -16.89 13.05 5.56
CA GLU A 29 -15.63 12.81 4.86
C GLU A 29 -14.52 13.78 5.28
N GLU A 30 -14.87 15.06 5.46
CA GLU A 30 -13.94 16.08 5.95
C GLU A 30 -13.50 15.78 7.38
N ARG A 31 -14.43 15.36 8.25
CA ARG A 31 -14.09 14.98 9.63
C ARG A 31 -13.22 13.73 9.66
N THR A 32 -13.52 12.73 8.85
CA THR A 32 -12.68 11.53 8.69
C THR A 32 -11.27 11.93 8.26
N ARG A 33 -11.14 12.81 7.26
CA ARG A 33 -9.84 13.30 6.79
C ARG A 33 -9.06 14.00 7.90
N GLN A 34 -9.70 14.91 8.63
CA GLN A 34 -9.12 15.64 9.76
C GLN A 34 -8.59 14.69 10.85
N ILE A 35 -9.38 13.68 11.24
CA ILE A 35 -8.99 12.71 12.26
C ILE A 35 -7.81 11.84 11.79
N LEU A 36 -7.83 11.37 10.54
CA LEU A 36 -6.77 10.51 10.01
C LEU A 36 -5.44 11.25 9.84
N GLU A 37 -5.47 12.51 9.40
CA GLU A 37 -4.27 13.35 9.31
C GLU A 37 -3.66 13.65 10.69
N ALA A 38 -4.51 13.90 11.70
CA ALA A 38 -4.06 14.08 13.07
C ALA A 38 -3.45 12.78 13.64
N ALA A 39 -4.10 11.64 13.38
CA ALA A 39 -3.59 10.33 13.78
C ALA A 39 -2.21 10.07 13.17
N ALA A 40 -2.03 10.36 11.88
CA ALA A 40 -0.75 10.23 11.18
C ALA A 40 0.37 11.01 11.86
N ARG A 41 0.10 12.27 12.22
CA ARG A 41 1.08 13.13 12.91
C ARG A 41 1.40 12.62 14.32
N VAL A 42 0.39 12.24 15.10
CA VAL A 42 0.62 11.73 16.47
C VAL A 42 1.37 10.41 16.46
N PHE A 43 0.98 9.45 15.60
CA PHE A 43 1.67 8.17 15.47
C PHE A 43 3.10 8.33 14.98
N ALA A 44 3.36 9.21 14.01
CA ALA A 44 4.72 9.48 13.55
C ALA A 44 5.63 10.07 14.64
N ARG A 45 5.08 10.90 15.55
CA ARG A 45 5.86 11.51 16.64
C ARG A 45 6.08 10.59 17.84
N LYS A 46 5.10 9.75 18.19
CA LYS A 46 5.11 8.99 19.46
C LYS A 46 5.21 7.48 19.28
N GLY A 47 5.02 6.98 18.07
CA GLY A 47 4.79 5.57 17.81
C GLY A 47 3.36 5.13 18.15
N PHE A 48 2.99 3.91 17.77
CA PHE A 48 1.63 3.40 18.00
C PHE A 48 1.29 3.24 19.48
N HIS A 49 2.16 2.60 20.27
CA HIS A 49 1.87 2.28 21.67
C HIS A 49 1.71 3.53 22.56
N LYS A 50 2.61 4.51 22.45
CA LYS A 50 2.60 5.71 23.30
C LYS A 50 1.53 6.74 22.89
N ALA A 51 1.09 6.72 21.63
CA ALA A 51 0.02 7.59 21.16
C ALA A 51 -1.33 7.24 21.81
N THR A 52 -2.10 8.27 22.17
CA THR A 52 -3.45 8.11 22.73
C THR A 52 -4.53 8.73 21.83
N THR A 53 -5.75 8.19 21.88
CA THR A 53 -6.92 8.76 21.19
C THR A 53 -7.20 10.19 21.64
N ARG A 54 -6.97 10.50 22.91
CA ARG A 54 -7.09 11.85 23.46
C ARG A 54 -6.15 12.85 22.78
N GLU A 55 -4.90 12.48 22.56
CA GLU A 55 -3.93 13.33 21.87
C GLU A 55 -4.29 13.52 20.40
N ILE A 56 -4.77 12.46 19.74
CA ILE A 56 -5.24 12.53 18.36
C ILE A 56 -6.46 13.46 18.27
N ALA A 57 -7.38 13.40 19.24
CA ALA A 57 -8.54 14.27 19.28
C ALA A 57 -8.13 15.74 19.45
N ALA A 58 -7.17 16.00 20.34
CA ALA A 58 -6.61 17.33 20.53
C ALA A 58 -5.92 17.85 19.25
N GLU A 59 -5.10 17.02 18.60
CA GLU A 59 -4.43 17.36 17.33
C GLU A 59 -5.43 17.58 16.18
N ALA A 60 -6.56 16.87 16.18
CA ALA A 60 -7.65 17.04 15.23
C ALA A 60 -8.62 18.17 15.60
N SER A 61 -8.43 18.85 16.74
CA SER A 61 -9.38 19.86 17.25
C SER A 61 -10.82 19.32 17.36
N VAL A 62 -10.99 18.09 17.84
CA VAL A 62 -12.29 17.45 18.08
C VAL A 62 -12.37 16.91 19.52
N ALA A 63 -13.59 16.66 20.00
CA ALA A 63 -13.77 15.91 21.25
C ALA A 63 -13.29 14.46 21.09
N GLU A 64 -12.73 13.86 22.15
CA GLU A 64 -12.27 12.48 22.11
C GLU A 64 -13.40 11.49 21.77
N GLY A 65 -14.60 11.73 22.32
CA GLY A 65 -15.79 10.96 21.95
C GLY A 65 -16.15 11.03 20.46
N THR A 66 -15.72 12.07 19.74
CA THR A 66 -15.89 12.15 18.29
C THR A 66 -15.09 11.07 17.60
N ILE A 67 -13.86 10.75 18.02
CA ILE A 67 -13.08 9.67 17.40
C ILE A 67 -13.82 8.33 17.52
N TYR A 68 -14.37 8.04 18.71
CA TYR A 68 -15.11 6.80 18.96
C TYR A 68 -16.43 6.68 18.19
N ASN A 69 -16.94 7.77 17.61
CA ASN A 69 -18.06 7.71 16.67
C ASN A 69 -17.65 7.21 15.27
N TYR A 70 -16.37 7.28 14.92
CA TYR A 70 -15.83 6.88 13.62
C TYR A 70 -15.01 5.58 13.69
N TYR A 71 -14.31 5.35 14.80
CA TYR A 71 -13.38 4.23 14.97
C TYR A 71 -13.54 3.60 16.35
N THR A 72 -13.80 2.29 16.38
CA THR A 72 -14.05 1.55 17.63
C THR A 72 -12.80 1.44 18.50
N SER A 73 -11.61 1.46 17.90
CA SER A 73 -10.34 1.34 18.59
C SER A 73 -9.21 2.13 17.91
N LYS A 74 -8.11 2.31 18.65
CA LYS A 74 -6.86 2.89 18.11
C LYS A 74 -6.28 2.06 16.95
N ARG A 75 -6.50 0.74 16.94
CA ARG A 75 -6.12 -0.15 15.82
C ARG A 75 -6.97 0.13 14.58
N ASP A 76 -8.28 0.29 14.73
CA ASP A 76 -9.18 0.63 13.61
C ASP A 76 -8.79 1.96 12.98
N LEU A 77 -8.47 2.95 13.82
CA LEU A 77 -7.98 4.24 13.37
C LEU A 77 -6.66 4.12 12.60
N LEU A 78 -5.71 3.31 13.08
CA LEU A 78 -4.44 3.05 12.40
C LEU A 78 -4.67 2.38 11.04
N LEU A 79 -5.48 1.31 10.98
CA LEU A 79 -5.77 0.58 9.75
C LEU A 79 -6.50 1.45 8.73
N ALA A 80 -7.48 2.24 9.16
CA ALA A 80 -8.20 3.18 8.30
C ALA A 80 -7.27 4.27 7.75
N MET A 81 -6.37 4.79 8.59
CA MET A 81 -5.35 5.74 8.16
C MET A 81 -4.48 5.16 7.06
N ILE A 82 -3.96 3.94 7.24
CA ILE A 82 -3.09 3.28 6.26
C ILE A 82 -3.84 2.96 4.97
N SER A 83 -5.07 2.47 5.07
CA SER A 83 -5.93 2.23 3.92
C SER A 83 -6.04 3.50 3.06
N ARG A 84 -6.30 4.64 3.70
CA ARG A 84 -6.43 5.93 3.00
C ARG A 84 -5.12 6.49 2.47
N THR A 85 -4.06 6.49 3.28
CA THR A 85 -2.80 7.17 2.92
C THR A 85 -1.86 6.33 2.08
N ALA A 86 -1.93 5.00 2.20
CA ALA A 86 -1.02 4.07 1.55
C ALA A 86 -1.71 3.13 0.56
N ILE A 87 -3.00 2.80 0.67
CA ILE A 87 -3.62 1.83 -0.25
C ILE A 87 -4.48 2.48 -1.32
N GLU A 88 -5.26 3.52 -1.00
CA GLU A 88 -6.08 4.22 -2.00
C GLU A 88 -5.28 4.76 -3.20
N PRO A 89 -4.08 5.36 -3.04
CA PRO A 89 -3.26 5.78 -4.18
C PRO A 89 -2.88 4.63 -5.11
N LEU A 90 -2.49 3.48 -4.54
CA LEU A 90 -2.18 2.27 -5.30
C LEU A 90 -3.41 1.74 -6.03
N ALA A 91 -4.56 1.71 -5.36
CA ALA A 91 -5.81 1.28 -5.98
C ALA A 91 -6.17 2.12 -7.21
N LYS A 92 -5.92 3.45 -7.19
CA LYS A 92 -6.10 4.32 -8.36
C LYS A 92 -5.16 3.97 -9.52
N ILE A 93 -3.94 3.54 -9.24
CA ILE A 93 -3.02 3.06 -10.29
C ILE A 93 -3.56 1.76 -10.89
N LEU A 94 -4.09 0.86 -10.07
CA LEU A 94 -4.67 -0.40 -10.54
C LEU A 94 -5.91 -0.20 -11.42
N THR A 95 -6.74 0.80 -11.15
CA THR A 95 -7.90 1.11 -12.02
C THR A 95 -7.50 1.67 -13.38
N GLN A 96 -6.30 2.25 -13.49
CA GLN A 96 -5.73 2.78 -14.73
C GLN A 96 -4.76 1.79 -15.40
N ALA A 97 -4.65 0.56 -14.90
CA ALA A 97 -3.66 -0.39 -15.38
C ALA A 97 -3.77 -0.70 -16.89
N ASP A 98 -4.98 -0.65 -17.44
CA ASP A 98 -5.24 -0.92 -18.85
C ASP A 98 -4.77 0.20 -19.79
N THR A 99 -4.50 1.40 -19.26
CA THR A 99 -4.00 2.53 -20.04
C THR A 99 -2.48 2.66 -19.98
N LEU A 100 -1.80 1.76 -19.26
CA LEU A 100 -0.37 1.79 -19.02
C LEU A 100 0.29 0.55 -19.61
N ASP A 101 1.41 0.72 -20.31
CA ASP A 101 2.30 -0.39 -20.61
C ASP A 101 2.92 -0.96 -19.32
N ASN A 102 3.57 -2.13 -19.44
CA ASN A 102 4.14 -2.83 -18.27
C ASN A 102 5.16 -1.96 -17.51
N ARG A 103 6.07 -1.29 -18.22
CA ARG A 103 7.09 -0.44 -17.61
C ARG A 103 6.47 0.74 -16.88
N ALA A 104 5.57 1.46 -17.52
CA ALA A 104 4.86 2.59 -16.95
C ALA A 104 4.02 2.18 -15.74
N PHE A 105 3.37 1.01 -15.81
CA PHE A 105 2.59 0.46 -14.71
C PHE A 105 3.44 0.17 -13.45
N PHE A 106 4.54 -0.58 -13.58
CA PHE A 106 5.40 -0.85 -12.42
C PHE A 106 6.13 0.40 -11.94
N ALA A 107 6.54 1.30 -12.84
CA ALA A 107 7.15 2.58 -12.47
C ALA A 107 6.16 3.46 -11.68
N ALA A 108 4.88 3.48 -12.05
CA ALA A 108 3.84 4.18 -11.31
C ALA A 108 3.69 3.60 -9.89
N ILE A 109 3.65 2.27 -9.75
CA ILE A 109 3.61 1.60 -8.45
C ILE A 109 4.83 1.99 -7.61
N LEU A 110 6.05 1.86 -8.13
CA LEU A 110 7.27 2.19 -7.38
C LEU A 110 7.30 3.65 -6.94
N ARG A 111 6.97 4.58 -7.85
CA ARG A 111 6.96 6.01 -7.54
C ARG A 111 6.01 6.31 -6.38
N ASP A 112 4.82 5.74 -6.44
CA ASP A 112 3.79 5.87 -5.41
C ASP A 112 4.21 5.21 -4.08
N ARG A 113 4.80 4.00 -4.11
CA ARG A 113 5.32 3.34 -2.88
C ARG A 113 6.42 4.17 -2.22
N LEU A 114 7.36 4.70 -3.02
CA LEU A 114 8.41 5.58 -2.52
C LEU A 114 7.84 6.92 -1.99
N GLU A 115 6.82 7.49 -2.62
CA GLU A 115 6.16 8.73 -2.16
C GLU A 115 5.44 8.51 -0.83
N VAL A 116 4.75 7.37 -0.69
CA VAL A 116 4.12 6.97 0.56
C VAL A 116 5.16 6.80 1.65
N PHE A 117 6.31 6.17 1.35
CA PHE A 117 7.41 6.03 2.29
C PHE A 117 7.93 7.38 2.75
N ASP A 118 8.23 8.30 1.83
CA ASP A 118 8.76 9.63 2.16
C ASP A 118 7.78 10.48 2.95
N ARG A 119 6.50 10.50 2.57
CA ARG A 119 5.47 11.28 3.26
C ARG A 119 5.18 10.75 4.66
N ASN A 120 5.34 9.44 4.85
CA ASN A 120 4.89 8.74 6.06
C ASN A 120 6.02 7.97 6.74
N ARG A 121 7.28 8.42 6.68
CA ARG A 121 8.45 7.69 7.20
C ARG A 121 8.25 7.16 8.62
N GLY A 122 7.73 8.01 9.52
CA GLY A 122 7.44 7.61 10.90
C GLY A 122 6.38 6.52 11.02
N ILE A 123 5.37 6.51 10.14
CA ILE A 123 4.32 5.50 10.11
C ILE A 123 4.83 4.19 9.49
N ALA A 124 5.65 4.27 8.43
CA ALA A 124 6.26 3.08 7.83
C ALA A 124 7.11 2.31 8.85
N HIS A 125 7.89 3.02 9.66
CA HIS A 125 8.67 2.44 10.75
C HIS A 125 7.78 1.78 11.81
N VAL A 126 6.74 2.49 12.28
CA VAL A 126 5.76 1.95 13.22
C VAL A 126 5.13 0.68 12.68
N MET A 127 4.64 0.70 11.44
CA MET A 127 3.99 -0.46 10.84
C MET A 127 4.93 -1.65 10.67
N LEU A 128 6.17 -1.43 10.24
CA LEU A 128 7.13 -2.53 10.11
C LEU A 128 7.39 -3.21 11.46
N HIS A 129 7.49 -2.43 12.54
CA HIS A 129 7.63 -2.97 13.88
C HIS A 129 6.36 -3.72 14.33
N GLU A 130 5.20 -3.04 14.32
CA GLU A 130 3.95 -3.60 14.86
C GLU A 130 3.49 -4.85 14.11
N LEU A 131 3.70 -4.93 12.80
CA LEU A 131 3.34 -6.14 12.02
C LEU A 131 4.14 -7.37 12.48
N LEU A 132 5.35 -7.22 13.02
CA LEU A 132 6.14 -8.34 13.51
C LEU A 132 5.73 -8.82 14.91
N VAL A 133 5.12 -7.95 15.72
CA VAL A 133 4.91 -8.20 17.16
C VAL A 133 3.45 -8.23 17.61
N ASP A 134 2.51 -7.64 16.88
CA ASP A 134 1.07 -7.66 17.17
C ASP A 134 0.32 -8.55 16.15
N ASP A 135 -0.05 -9.75 16.59
CA ASP A 135 -0.71 -10.77 15.75
C ASP A 135 -2.08 -10.33 15.24
N ASP A 136 -2.89 -9.68 16.09
CA ASP A 136 -4.22 -9.19 15.73
C ASP A 136 -4.10 -8.07 14.69
N LEU A 137 -3.22 -7.10 14.93
CA LEU A 137 -2.98 -6.03 13.96
C LEU A 137 -2.44 -6.59 12.64
N ARG A 138 -1.50 -7.54 12.69
CA ARG A 138 -0.96 -8.18 11.48
C ARG A 138 -2.07 -8.89 10.69
N GLN A 139 -2.88 -9.70 11.36
CA GLN A 139 -3.99 -10.42 10.72
C GLN A 139 -4.94 -9.44 10.04
N ARG A 140 -5.38 -8.41 10.76
CA ARG A 140 -6.31 -7.40 10.26
C ARG A 140 -5.72 -6.52 9.16
N TYR A 141 -4.44 -6.19 9.23
CA TYR A 141 -3.75 -5.50 8.14
C TYR A 141 -3.78 -6.33 6.86
N PHE A 142 -3.47 -7.63 6.93
CA PHE A 142 -3.51 -8.47 5.74
C PHE A 142 -4.94 -8.72 5.23
N SER A 143 -5.94 -8.90 6.10
CA SER A 143 -7.33 -9.15 5.68
C SER A 143 -8.06 -7.89 5.21
N ASP A 144 -7.96 -6.79 5.95
CA ASP A 144 -8.83 -5.63 5.78
C ASP A 144 -8.19 -4.59 4.85
N VAL A 145 -6.85 -4.54 4.80
CA VAL A 145 -6.09 -3.50 4.09
C VAL A 145 -5.41 -4.07 2.83
N ILE A 146 -4.73 -5.21 2.93
CA ILE A 146 -3.93 -5.77 1.82
C ILE A 146 -4.74 -6.67 0.89
N ALA A 147 -5.59 -7.57 1.40
CA ALA A 147 -6.33 -8.50 0.56
C ALA A 147 -7.18 -7.80 -0.52
N PRO A 148 -7.91 -6.70 -0.23
CA PRO A 148 -8.70 -6.00 -1.24
C PRO A 148 -7.87 -5.48 -2.43
N VAL A 149 -6.68 -4.94 -2.18
CA VAL A 149 -5.80 -4.42 -3.24
C VAL A 149 -5.10 -5.56 -3.99
N VAL A 150 -4.76 -6.66 -3.31
CA VAL A 150 -4.18 -7.84 -3.92
C VAL A 150 -5.15 -8.49 -4.91
N VAL A 151 -6.45 -8.56 -4.60
CA VAL A 151 -7.48 -9.08 -5.53
C VAL A 151 -7.51 -8.26 -6.83
N GLN A 152 -7.42 -6.94 -6.73
CA GLN A 152 -7.36 -6.07 -7.91
C GLN A 152 -6.07 -6.26 -8.70
N LEU A 153 -4.93 -6.30 -8.02
CA LEU A 153 -3.62 -6.54 -8.66
C LEU A 153 -3.57 -7.89 -9.36
N GLN A 154 -4.14 -8.94 -8.75
CA GLN A 154 -4.24 -10.27 -9.34
C GLN A 154 -5.05 -10.23 -10.64
N ALA A 155 -6.17 -9.50 -10.70
CA ALA A 155 -6.95 -9.38 -11.92
C ALA A 155 -6.15 -8.72 -13.06
N VAL A 156 -5.42 -7.64 -12.75
CA VAL A 156 -4.56 -6.94 -13.72
C VAL A 156 -3.45 -7.85 -14.24
N VAL A 157 -2.77 -8.56 -13.34
CA VAL A 157 -1.64 -9.43 -13.69
C VAL A 157 -2.11 -10.67 -14.45
N GLN A 158 -3.22 -11.27 -14.04
CA GLN A 158 -3.79 -12.42 -14.75
C GLN A 158 -4.16 -12.06 -16.19
N LYS A 159 -4.73 -10.86 -16.42
CA LYS A 159 -5.03 -10.38 -17.77
C LYS A 159 -3.77 -10.30 -18.64
N ARG A 160 -2.68 -9.77 -18.08
CA ARG A 160 -1.38 -9.66 -18.79
C ARG A 160 -0.70 -11.01 -19.02
N MET A 161 -0.87 -11.97 -18.11
CA MET A 161 -0.42 -13.36 -18.31
C MET A 161 -1.18 -14.04 -19.45
N VAL A 162 -2.52 -13.93 -19.48
CA VAL A 162 -3.35 -14.52 -20.55
C VAL A 162 -3.04 -13.87 -21.90
N ALA A 163 -2.70 -12.58 -21.91
CA ALA A 163 -2.26 -11.87 -23.11
C ALA A 163 -0.81 -12.19 -23.54
N GLY A 164 -0.11 -13.10 -22.85
CA GLY A 164 1.27 -13.49 -23.17
C GLY A 164 2.32 -12.42 -22.87
N GLN A 165 1.96 -11.36 -22.14
CA GLN A 165 2.90 -10.29 -21.77
C GLN A 165 3.79 -10.70 -20.60
N PHE A 166 3.26 -11.51 -19.69
CA PHE A 166 3.98 -12.08 -18.56
C PHE A 166 3.97 -13.60 -18.60
N ARG A 167 5.10 -14.20 -18.23
CA ARG A 167 5.16 -15.64 -17.98
C ARG A 167 4.32 -15.99 -16.74
N PRO A 168 3.83 -17.24 -16.63
CA PRO A 168 3.24 -17.72 -15.39
C PRO A 168 4.23 -17.61 -14.21
N PHE A 169 3.79 -17.01 -13.11
CA PHE A 169 4.53 -16.95 -11.85
C PHE A 169 3.57 -16.97 -10.67
N ASN A 170 4.07 -17.26 -9.47
CA ASN A 170 3.27 -17.20 -8.24
C ASN A 170 3.25 -15.76 -7.67
N PRO A 171 2.10 -15.06 -7.68
CA PRO A 171 1.99 -13.70 -7.16
C PRO A 171 2.38 -13.55 -5.68
N ARG A 172 2.18 -14.61 -4.88
CA ARG A 172 2.52 -14.63 -3.45
C ARG A 172 4.02 -14.61 -3.18
N VAL A 173 4.84 -14.92 -4.18
CA VAL A 173 6.31 -14.87 -4.10
C VAL A 173 6.80 -13.56 -4.71
N VAL A 174 6.33 -13.28 -5.92
CA VAL A 174 6.86 -12.21 -6.76
C VAL A 174 6.49 -10.81 -6.23
N PHE A 175 5.24 -10.59 -5.78
CA PHE A 175 4.85 -9.25 -5.30
C PHE A 175 5.45 -8.87 -3.95
N PRO A 176 5.51 -9.75 -2.93
CA PRO A 176 6.23 -9.42 -1.71
C PRO A 176 7.72 -9.16 -1.97
N ALA A 177 8.36 -9.85 -2.91
CA ALA A 177 9.74 -9.57 -3.30
C ALA A 177 9.88 -8.17 -3.92
N PHE A 178 8.97 -7.79 -4.82
CA PHE A 178 8.95 -6.45 -5.44
C PHE A 178 8.76 -5.34 -4.41
N VAL A 179 7.72 -5.46 -3.58
CA VAL A 179 7.41 -4.47 -2.54
C VAL A 179 8.51 -4.42 -1.48
N GLY A 180 9.04 -5.59 -1.07
CA GLY A 180 10.13 -5.70 -0.12
C GLY A 180 11.41 -5.06 -0.62
N ALA A 181 11.81 -5.32 -1.87
CA ALA A 181 12.96 -4.67 -2.51
C ALA A 181 12.78 -3.15 -2.58
N THR A 182 11.58 -2.69 -2.94
CA THR A 182 11.25 -1.24 -2.97
C THR A 182 11.40 -0.61 -1.59
N MET A 183 10.86 -1.25 -0.55
CA MET A 183 10.87 -0.73 0.81
C MET A 183 12.30 -0.72 1.38
N LEU A 184 13.06 -1.79 1.15
CA LEU A 184 14.46 -1.87 1.58
C LEU A 184 15.33 -0.86 0.84
N ALA A 185 15.11 -0.67 -0.46
CA ALA A 185 15.77 0.36 -1.25
C ALA A 185 15.45 1.77 -0.73
N ALA A 186 14.20 2.04 -0.34
CA ALA A 186 13.82 3.32 0.25
C ALA A 186 14.57 3.59 1.57
N ILE A 187 14.65 2.58 2.45
CA ILE A 187 15.40 2.65 3.71
C ILE A 187 16.89 2.88 3.45
N ALA A 188 17.50 2.06 2.59
CA ALA A 188 18.92 2.11 2.31
C ALA A 188 19.36 3.37 1.55
N ASN A 189 18.46 4.06 0.85
CA ASN A 189 18.77 5.31 0.15
C ASN A 189 18.24 6.56 0.90
N THR A 190 17.89 6.44 2.17
CA THR A 190 17.52 7.57 3.03
C THR A 190 18.63 7.83 4.06
N PRO A 191 19.48 8.88 3.87
CA PRO A 191 20.64 9.15 4.74
C PRO A 191 20.30 9.28 6.22
N GLU A 192 19.12 9.82 6.56
CA GLU A 192 18.69 10.00 7.95
C GLU A 192 18.40 8.66 8.66
N ILE A 193 18.08 7.61 7.89
CA ILE A 193 17.76 6.28 8.39
C ILE A 193 18.99 5.36 8.30
N ALA A 194 19.68 5.40 7.17
CA ALA A 194 20.88 4.63 6.90
C ALA A 194 21.99 5.57 6.38
N PRO A 195 22.84 6.13 7.28
CA PRO A 195 23.84 7.12 6.87
C PRO A 195 24.94 6.58 5.96
N VAL A 196 25.35 5.33 6.17
CA VAL A 196 26.39 4.66 5.37
C VAL A 196 26.00 3.21 5.05
N PRO A 197 24.93 2.98 4.28
CA PRO A 197 24.46 1.63 3.97
C PRO A 197 25.39 0.94 2.97
N PHE A 198 26.01 1.71 2.07
CA PHE A 198 26.95 1.24 1.04
C PHE A 198 28.17 2.17 0.99
N PRO A 199 29.20 1.93 1.82
CA PRO A 199 30.38 2.79 1.89
C PRO A 199 31.08 2.92 0.53
N GLY A 200 31.38 4.16 0.11
CA GLY A 200 32.11 4.45 -1.13
C GLY A 200 31.29 4.31 -2.42
N MET A 201 29.99 3.98 -2.32
CA MET A 201 29.10 3.89 -3.48
C MET A 201 28.23 5.16 -3.58
N PRO A 202 28.13 5.80 -4.76
CA PRO A 202 27.29 6.98 -4.94
C PRO A 202 25.81 6.61 -4.81
N GLN A 203 25.01 7.51 -4.22
CA GLN A 203 23.56 7.30 -4.15
C GLN A 203 22.93 7.47 -5.53
N PRO A 204 22.03 6.56 -5.95
CA PRO A 204 21.28 6.72 -7.18
C PRO A 204 20.27 7.86 -7.03
N THR A 205 19.90 8.48 -8.16
CA THR A 205 18.69 9.32 -8.19
C THR A 205 17.45 8.44 -8.02
N ARG A 206 16.34 9.06 -7.61
CA ARG A 206 15.05 8.37 -7.50
C ARG A 206 14.62 7.74 -8.82
N GLU A 207 14.85 8.44 -9.93
CA GLU A 207 14.53 7.99 -11.28
C GLU A 207 15.40 6.80 -11.69
N GLN A 208 16.70 6.81 -11.37
CA GLN A 208 17.59 5.67 -11.59
C GLN A 208 17.12 4.45 -10.79
N LEU A 209 16.80 4.64 -9.50
CA LEU A 209 16.31 3.57 -8.64
C LEU A 209 15.03 2.92 -9.21
N ILE A 210 14.07 3.74 -9.64
CA ILE A 210 12.82 3.26 -10.24
C ILE A 210 13.10 2.51 -11.55
N ALA A 211 13.93 3.08 -12.42
CA ALA A 211 14.24 2.48 -13.73
C ALA A 211 14.88 1.10 -13.57
N GLU A 212 15.92 0.99 -12.73
CA GLU A 212 16.65 -0.27 -12.52
C GLU A 212 15.80 -1.33 -11.81
N LEU A 213 15.00 -0.96 -10.81
CA LEU A 213 14.10 -1.91 -10.14
C LEU A 213 12.98 -2.41 -11.07
N VAL A 214 12.42 -1.54 -11.91
CA VAL A 214 11.43 -1.94 -12.92
C VAL A 214 12.07 -2.88 -13.94
N GLU A 215 13.27 -2.56 -14.42
CA GLU A 215 13.98 -3.41 -15.37
C GLU A 215 14.30 -4.78 -14.78
N LEU A 216 14.89 -4.83 -13.58
CA LEU A 216 15.18 -6.08 -12.88
C LEU A 216 13.94 -6.95 -12.74
N PHE A 217 12.81 -6.33 -12.39
CA PHE A 217 11.56 -7.03 -12.18
C PHE A 217 10.94 -7.51 -13.50
N LEU A 218 10.87 -6.66 -14.51
CA LEU A 218 10.31 -6.99 -15.83
C LEU A 218 11.10 -8.08 -16.54
N HIS A 219 12.44 -8.01 -16.57
CA HIS A 219 13.25 -9.10 -17.11
C HIS A 219 12.98 -10.43 -16.38
N GLY A 220 12.59 -10.36 -15.11
CA GLY A 220 12.21 -11.50 -14.31
C GLY A 220 10.84 -12.09 -14.67
N ILE A 221 9.92 -11.37 -15.31
CA ILE A 221 8.53 -11.83 -15.53
C ILE A 221 7.99 -11.67 -16.96
N GLU A 222 8.63 -10.88 -17.82
CA GLU A 222 8.18 -10.68 -19.20
C GLU A 222 8.48 -11.88 -20.09
N GLY A 223 7.67 -12.03 -21.14
CA GLY A 223 7.83 -13.06 -22.16
C GLY A 223 7.17 -14.39 -21.83
N THR A 224 7.49 -15.40 -22.64
CA THR A 224 7.03 -16.79 -22.48
C THR A 224 8.02 -17.61 -21.64
N PRO A 225 7.54 -18.67 -20.93
CA PRO A 225 8.42 -19.49 -20.10
C PRO A 225 9.61 -20.04 -20.92
N PRO A 226 10.83 -20.04 -20.36
CA PRO A 226 11.97 -20.66 -21.03
C PRO A 226 11.74 -22.19 -21.10
N GLY A 227 11.24 -22.66 -22.24
CA GLY A 227 10.93 -24.08 -22.47
C GLY A 227 10.02 -24.36 -23.65
N GLU A 228 9.17 -23.43 -24.07
CA GLU A 228 8.36 -23.56 -25.29
C GLU A 228 9.14 -23.01 -26.50
N LYS A 229 10.33 -23.58 -26.75
CA LYS A 229 10.85 -23.54 -28.12
C LYS A 229 10.04 -24.55 -28.91
N ASP A 230 9.21 -24.00 -29.79
CA ASP A 230 8.65 -24.61 -30.98
C ASP A 230 9.37 -25.91 -31.36
N ASN A 231 8.80 -27.06 -30.97
CA ASN A 231 9.09 -28.35 -31.58
C ASN A 231 8.43 -28.37 -32.97
N GLY A 232 8.74 -27.34 -33.77
CA GLY A 232 8.45 -27.26 -35.19
C GLY A 232 9.25 -28.35 -35.87
N GLY A 233 8.64 -29.52 -35.94
CA GLY A 233 9.16 -30.74 -36.54
C GLY A 233 9.60 -30.52 -37.98
N GLY A 234 10.83 -30.06 -38.15
CA GLY A 234 11.62 -30.34 -39.32
C GLY A 234 12.29 -31.69 -39.14
N ARG A 235 11.73 -32.73 -39.78
CA ARG A 235 12.46 -33.90 -40.27
C ARG A 235 11.60 -34.63 -41.32
N LEU A 236 12.02 -34.37 -42.57
CA LEU A 236 12.18 -35.26 -43.72
C LEU A 236 11.11 -36.35 -43.96
#